data_AF-A0A1J5BXS7-F1
#
_entry.id   AF-A0A1J5BXS7-F1
#
_cell.length_a   1.000
_cell.length_b   1.000
_cell.length_c   1.000
_cell.angle_alpha   90.00
_cell.angle_beta   90.00
_cell.angle_gamma   90.00
#
_symmetry.space_group_name_H-M   'P 1'
#
loop_
_entity.id
_entity.type
_entity.pdbx_description
1 polymer ?
#
loop_
_entity_poly.entity_id
_entity_poly.type
_entity_poly.pdbx_seq_one_letter_code
_entity_poly.pdbx_strand_id
1 'polypeptide(L)'
;MIALLSQADLALGQLSGIAAILPNPDLFVALYVKHEAVLSSQIEGIQCTFDEVLEQEANDSGIRTKAIGEVVNYVHAMNYGMGRLSTLPLSLRLLREVHGCLLAGVRGDNKDPGG
;
A
#
# COMPACT_ATOMS: atom_id res chain seq x y z
N MET A 1 26.39 9.48 -10.86
CA MET A 1 25.19 10.18 -10.34
C MET A 1 24.18 10.49 -11.45
N ILE A 2 24.56 11.19 -12.53
CA ILE A 2 23.65 11.45 -13.67
C ILE A 2 23.14 10.17 -14.35
N ALA A 3 24.00 9.16 -14.54
CA ALA A 3 23.60 7.88 -15.14
C ALA A 3 22.58 7.09 -14.29
N LEU A 4 22.71 7.11 -12.96
CA LEU A 4 21.78 6.44 -12.05
C LEU A 4 20.43 7.16 -12.01
N LEU A 5 20.44 8.50 -12.01
CA LEU A 5 19.22 9.30 -12.09
C LEU A 5 18.47 9.03 -13.41
N SER A 6 19.20 9.05 -14.52
CA SER A 6 18.64 8.76 -15.84
C SER A 6 18.04 7.35 -15.94
N GLN A 7 18.67 6.35 -15.32
CA GLN A 7 18.12 5.00 -15.24
C GLN A 7 16.85 4.93 -14.39
N ALA A 8 16.81 5.65 -13.25
CA ALA A 8 15.63 5.73 -12.40
C ALA A 8 14.45 6.41 -13.14
N ASP A 9 14.71 7.50 -13.85
CA ASP A 9 13.71 8.21 -14.65
C ASP A 9 13.16 7.33 -15.77
N LEU A 10 14.04 6.56 -16.45
CA LEU A 10 13.63 5.63 -17.49
C LEU A 10 12.72 4.52 -16.93
N ALA A 11 13.10 3.95 -15.78
CA ALA A 11 12.31 2.90 -15.12
C ALA A 11 10.93 3.43 -14.69
N LEU A 12 10.87 4.66 -14.15
CA LEU A 12 9.60 5.32 -13.81
C LEU A 12 8.74 5.60 -15.06
N GLY A 13 9.35 6.04 -16.15
CA GLY A 13 8.68 6.25 -17.43
C GLY A 13 8.10 4.96 -18.01
N GLN A 14 8.86 3.86 -17.95
CA GLN A 14 8.39 2.53 -18.38
C GLN A 14 7.20 2.06 -17.54
N LEU A 15 7.28 2.20 -16.21
CA LEU A 15 6.19 1.83 -15.31
C LEU A 15 4.92 2.64 -15.62
N SER A 16 5.06 3.96 -15.80
CA SER A 16 3.93 4.85 -16.16
C SER A 16 3.30 4.45 -17.50
N GLY A 17 4.11 4.13 -18.50
CA GLY A 17 3.64 3.66 -19.80
C GLY A 17 2.87 2.33 -19.71
N ILE A 18 3.36 1.37 -18.93
CA ILE A 18 2.69 0.08 -18.71
C ILE A 18 1.39 0.27 -17.91
N ALA A 19 1.39 1.13 -16.90
CA ALA A 19 0.19 1.41 -16.10
C ALA A 19 -0.95 1.99 -16.95
N ALA A 20 -0.64 2.79 -17.97
CA ALA A 20 -1.64 3.37 -18.88
C ALA A 20 -2.36 2.34 -19.78
N ILE A 21 -1.76 1.16 -20.00
CA ILE A 21 -2.34 0.08 -20.81
C ILE A 21 -2.96 -1.04 -19.97
N LEU A 22 -2.90 -0.93 -18.64
CA LEU A 22 -3.50 -1.93 -17.76
C LEU A 22 -5.03 -1.92 -17.90
N PRO A 23 -5.67 -3.09 -18.08
CA PRO A 23 -7.12 -3.18 -18.18
C PRO A 23 -7.84 -2.70 -16.92
N ASN A 24 -7.24 -2.89 -15.76
CA ASN A 24 -7.76 -2.45 -14.47
C ASN A 24 -6.61 -2.08 -13.51
N PRO A 25 -6.18 -0.81 -13.49
CA PRO A 25 -5.12 -0.33 -12.60
C PRO A 25 -5.45 -0.52 -11.12
N ASP A 26 -6.72 -0.37 -10.72
CA ASP A 26 -7.14 -0.52 -9.32
C ASP A 26 -6.96 -1.95 -8.81
N LEU A 27 -7.28 -2.95 -9.64
CA LEU A 27 -7.03 -4.34 -9.33
C LEU A 27 -5.52 -4.63 -9.20
N PHE A 28 -4.71 -4.07 -10.11
CA PHE A 28 -3.26 -4.22 -10.03
C PHE A 28 -2.69 -3.61 -8.75
N VAL A 29 -3.13 -2.41 -8.38
CA VAL A 29 -2.74 -1.77 -7.12
C VAL A 29 -3.16 -2.63 -5.93
N ALA A 30 -4.40 -3.11 -5.90
CA ALA A 30 -4.90 -3.96 -4.82
C ALA A 30 -4.07 -5.25 -4.66
N LEU A 31 -3.70 -5.91 -5.76
CA LEU A 31 -2.83 -7.09 -5.75
C LEU A 31 -1.40 -6.75 -5.34
N TYR A 32 -0.86 -5.64 -5.83
CA TYR A 32 0.51 -5.22 -5.52
C TYR A 32 0.67 -4.85 -4.04
N VAL A 33 -0.30 -4.15 -3.43
CA VAL A 33 -0.24 -3.86 -1.99
C VAL A 33 -0.27 -5.15 -1.17
N LYS A 34 -1.09 -6.14 -1.55
CA LYS A 34 -1.08 -7.46 -0.89
C LYS A 34 0.27 -8.15 -1.02
N HIS A 35 0.87 -8.11 -2.21
CA HIS A 35 2.18 -8.70 -2.46
C HIS A 35 3.28 -8.01 -1.63
N GLU A 36 3.25 -6.68 -1.53
CA GLU A 36 4.18 -5.92 -0.69
C GLU A 36 4.00 -6.26 0.79
N ALA A 37 2.76 -6.35 1.29
CA ALA A 37 2.49 -6.72 2.68
C ALA A 37 3.02 -8.13 3.03
N VAL A 38 2.93 -9.08 2.09
CA VAL A 38 3.55 -10.41 2.24
C VAL A 38 5.07 -10.31 2.33
N LEU A 39 5.70 -9.56 1.43
CA LEU A 39 7.16 -9.36 1.45
C LEU A 39 7.63 -8.66 2.75
N SER A 40 6.91 -7.63 3.18
CA SER A 40 7.21 -6.92 4.43
C SER A 40 7.04 -7.82 5.66
N SER A 41 5.99 -8.65 5.69
CA SER A 41 5.79 -9.65 6.76
C SER A 41 6.90 -10.70 6.80
N GLN A 42 7.43 -11.11 5.63
CA GLN A 42 8.56 -12.03 5.54
C GLN A 42 9.85 -11.43 6.12
N ILE A 43 10.09 -10.13 5.94
CA ILE A 43 11.21 -9.43 6.57
C ILE A 43 11.09 -9.48 8.11
N GLU A 44 9.85 -9.42 8.62
CA GLU A 44 9.55 -9.54 10.05
C GLU A 44 9.54 -10.99 10.58
N GLY A 45 9.86 -11.97 9.73
CA GLY A 45 9.97 -13.39 10.09
C GLY A 45 8.70 -14.21 9.96
N ILE A 46 7.66 -13.67 9.32
CA ILE A 46 6.40 -14.39 9.06
C ILE A 46 6.53 -15.18 7.76
N GLN A 47 6.34 -16.50 7.83
CA GLN A 47 6.28 -17.35 6.64
C GLN A 47 4.85 -17.42 6.12
N CYS A 48 4.59 -16.65 5.06
CA CYS A 48 3.32 -16.66 4.33
C CYS A 48 3.63 -16.35 2.85
N THR A 49 2.89 -16.99 1.94
CA THR A 49 3.00 -16.78 0.49
C THR A 49 1.83 -15.96 -0.03
N PHE A 50 2.03 -15.33 -1.19
CA PHE A 50 0.99 -14.54 -1.83
C PHE A 50 -0.22 -15.39 -2.24
N ASP A 51 0.02 -16.61 -2.73
CA ASP A 51 -1.03 -17.52 -3.15
C ASP A 51 -1.92 -17.96 -1.97
N GLU A 52 -1.32 -18.24 -0.80
CA GLU A 52 -2.08 -18.56 0.43
C GLU A 52 -3.01 -17.41 0.85
N VAL A 53 -2.57 -16.15 0.69
CA VAL A 53 -3.40 -14.97 0.97
C VAL A 53 -4.58 -14.88 0.00
N LEU A 54 -4.35 -15.16 -1.29
CA LEU A 54 -5.40 -15.14 -2.31
C LEU A 54 -6.40 -16.30 -2.15
N GLU A 55 -5.92 -17.50 -1.85
CA GLU A 55 -6.77 -18.67 -1.58
C GLU A 55 -7.66 -18.45 -0.34
N GLN A 56 -7.12 -17.81 0.70
CA GLN A 56 -7.90 -17.48 1.88
C GLN A 56 -9.01 -16.45 1.60
N GLU A 57 -8.74 -15.46 0.75
CA GLU A 57 -9.77 -14.50 0.31
C GLU A 57 -10.86 -15.17 -0.54
N ALA A 58 -10.49 -16.07 -1.45
CA ALA A 58 -11.42 -16.75 -2.35
C ALA A 58 -12.40 -17.69 -1.63
N ASN A 59 -11.99 -18.26 -0.48
CA ASN A 59 -12.79 -19.19 0.32
C ASN A 59 -13.73 -18.51 1.33
N ASP A 60 -13.82 -17.17 1.29
CA ASP A 60 -14.84 -16.31 1.90
C ASP A 60 -15.42 -16.78 3.25
N SER A 61 -14.55 -16.89 4.26
CA SER A 61 -15.00 -17.15 5.65
C SER A 61 -15.46 -15.88 6.38
N GLY A 62 -15.54 -14.72 5.70
CA GLY A 62 -15.95 -13.44 6.30
C GLY A 62 -15.00 -12.90 7.38
N ILE A 63 -13.95 -13.65 7.74
CA ILE A 63 -12.90 -13.20 8.63
C ILE A 63 -11.91 -12.41 7.78
N ARG A 64 -12.07 -11.09 7.75
CA ARG A 64 -10.96 -10.21 7.35
C ARG A 64 -9.81 -10.50 8.32
N THR A 65 -8.82 -11.26 7.88
CA THR A 65 -7.59 -11.37 8.65
C THR A 65 -7.02 -9.97 8.83
N LYS A 66 -6.40 -9.76 9.97
CA LYS A 66 -5.80 -8.48 10.35
C LYS A 66 -4.88 -7.92 9.26
N ALA A 67 -4.15 -8.79 8.57
CA ALA A 67 -3.31 -8.47 7.42
C ALA A 67 -4.10 -7.86 6.25
N ILE A 68 -5.30 -8.38 5.94
CA ILE A 68 -6.18 -7.82 4.89
C ILE A 68 -6.67 -6.43 5.30
N GLY A 69 -7.00 -6.22 6.58
CA GLY A 69 -7.36 -4.91 7.12
C GLY A 69 -6.23 -3.89 6.97
N GLU A 70 -5.00 -4.28 7.27
CA GLU A 70 -3.80 -3.43 7.15
C GLU A 70 -3.51 -3.07 5.68
N VAL A 71 -3.67 -4.02 4.75
CA VAL A 71 -3.58 -3.78 3.30
C VAL A 71 -4.63 -2.79 2.80
N VAL A 72 -5.90 -2.97 3.21
CA VAL A 72 -7.00 -2.07 2.81
C VAL A 72 -6.75 -0.66 3.33
N ASN A 73 -6.28 -0.53 4.58
CA ASN A 73 -5.92 0.76 5.15
C ASN A 73 -4.74 1.40 4.43
N TYR A 74 -3.74 0.63 3.99
CA TYR A 74 -2.62 1.13 3.22
C TYR A 74 -3.09 1.77 1.91
N VAL A 75 -3.91 1.05 1.13
CA VAL A 75 -4.49 1.58 -0.12
C VAL A 75 -5.30 2.85 0.14
N HIS A 76 -6.16 2.82 1.17
CA HIS A 76 -7.01 3.95 1.51
C HIS A 76 -6.19 5.18 1.96
N ALA A 77 -5.18 4.98 2.80
CA ALA A 77 -4.28 6.03 3.28
C ALA A 77 -3.49 6.67 2.14
N MET A 78 -3.00 5.86 1.19
CA MET A 78 -2.27 6.34 0.01
C MET A 78 -3.16 7.20 -0.88
N ASN A 79 -4.36 6.72 -1.22
CA ASN A 79 -5.33 7.44 -2.04
C ASN A 79 -5.78 8.74 -1.37
N TYR A 80 -6.03 8.70 -0.05
CA TYR A 80 -6.34 9.88 0.75
C TYR A 80 -5.22 10.91 0.67
N GLY A 81 -3.97 10.50 0.93
CA GLY A 81 -2.81 11.39 0.90
C GLY A 81 -2.62 12.04 -0.47
N MET A 82 -2.72 11.26 -1.54
CA MET A 82 -2.64 11.75 -2.91
C MET A 82 -3.73 12.78 -3.23
N GLY A 83 -4.98 12.52 -2.86
CA GLY A 83 -6.08 13.48 -3.03
C GLY A 83 -5.87 14.76 -2.21
N ARG A 84 -5.32 14.62 -1.01
CA ARG A 84 -5.11 15.72 -0.06
C ARG A 84 -3.96 16.66 -0.45
N LEU A 85 -2.97 16.18 -1.20
CA LEU A 85 -1.87 17.00 -1.74
C LEU A 85 -2.33 18.17 -2.62
N SER A 86 -3.53 18.10 -3.20
CA SER A 86 -4.14 19.20 -3.96
C SER A 86 -4.35 20.48 -3.15
N THR A 87 -4.41 20.37 -1.82
CA THR A 87 -4.86 21.43 -0.91
C THR A 87 -4.07 21.48 0.39
N LEU A 88 -3.24 20.48 0.67
CA LEU A 88 -2.31 20.45 1.80
C LEU A 88 -0.93 20.02 1.29
N PRO A 89 0.10 20.88 1.34
CA PRO A 89 1.45 20.49 0.93
C PRO A 89 2.00 19.37 1.82
N LEU A 90 2.99 18.65 1.27
CA LEU A 90 3.73 17.63 2.00
C LEU A 90 4.29 18.24 3.30
N SER A 91 3.77 17.75 4.43
CA SER A 91 4.01 18.31 5.75
C SER A 91 3.78 17.24 6.80
N LEU A 92 4.30 17.47 8.01
CA LEU A 92 4.06 16.57 9.14
C LEU A 92 2.56 16.39 9.42
N ARG A 93 1.73 17.42 9.18
CA ARG A 93 0.28 17.31 9.29
C ARG A 93 -0.28 16.29 8.31
N LEU A 94 0.08 16.38 7.04
CA LEU A 94 -0.35 15.41 6.03
C LEU A 94 0.09 14.00 6.39
N LEU A 95 1.35 13.83 6.82
CA LEU A 95 1.88 12.52 7.21
C LEU A 95 1.11 11.93 8.39
N ARG A 96 0.72 12.74 9.38
CA ARG A 96 -0.12 12.30 10.50
C ARG A 96 -1.54 11.92 10.06
N GLU A 97 -2.15 12.68 9.16
CA GLU A 97 -3.48 12.35 8.62
C GLU A 97 -3.44 10.99 7.89
N VAL A 98 -2.45 10.79 7.01
CA VAL A 98 -2.23 9.53 6.28
C VAL A 98 -1.96 8.37 7.24
N HIS A 99 -1.12 8.60 8.26
CA HIS A 99 -0.81 7.58 9.26
C HIS A 99 -2.03 7.19 10.11
N GLY A 100 -2.90 8.15 10.43
CA GLY A 100 -4.18 7.86 11.08
C GLY A 100 -5.08 6.95 10.21
N CYS A 101 -5.15 7.22 8.90
CA CYS A 101 -5.86 6.33 7.97
C CYS A 101 -5.25 4.92 7.90
N LEU A 102 -3.92 4.81 8.01
CA LEU A 102 -3.21 3.54 7.97
C LEU A 102 -3.52 2.66 9.19
N LEU A 103 -3.62 3.26 10.38
CA LEU A 103 -3.80 2.54 11.65
C LEU A 103 -5.25 2.26 12.04
N ALA A 104 -6.21 2.84 11.32
CA ALA A 104 -7.64 2.76 11.64
C ALA A 104 -8.15 1.32 11.79
N GLY A 105 -8.56 0.92 13.00
CA GLY A 105 -9.14 -0.40 13.26
C GLY A 105 -8.18 -1.59 13.13
N VAL A 106 -6.86 -1.37 13.12
CA VAL A 106 -5.82 -2.40 13.04
C VAL A 106 -4.80 -2.30 14.19
N ARG A 107 -3.67 -3.05 14.16
CA ARG A 107 -2.68 -2.97 15.24
C ARG A 107 -2.11 -1.54 15.29
N GLY A 108 -2.16 -0.92 16.46
CA GLY A 108 -1.69 0.45 16.61
C GLY A 108 -2.79 1.50 16.53
N ASP A 109 -4.06 1.13 16.38
CA ASP A 109 -5.20 2.07 16.45
C ASP A 109 -5.24 2.90 17.74
N ASN A 110 -4.67 2.37 18.84
CA ASN A 110 -4.49 3.08 20.11
C ASN A 110 -3.20 3.93 20.19
N LYS A 111 -2.42 4.02 19.10
CA LYS A 111 -1.24 4.89 19.03
C LYS A 111 -1.62 6.21 18.38
N ASP A 112 -1.16 7.31 18.96
CA ASP A 112 -1.37 8.63 18.37
C ASP A 112 -0.70 8.70 16.98
N PRO A 113 -1.32 9.37 16.00
CA PRO A 113 -0.73 9.47 14.68
C PRO A 113 0.69 10.06 14.71
N GLY A 114 1.67 9.26 14.30
CA GLY A 114 3.09 9.61 14.32
C GLY A 114 3.86 9.20 15.57
N GLY A 115 3.33 8.28 16.38
CA GLY A 115 3.98 7.69 17.57
C GLY A 115 4.12 6.16 17.55
#